data_AF-A0A371QI93-F1
#
_entry.id   AF-A0A371QI93-F1
#
_cell.length_a   1.000
_cell.length_b   1.000
_cell.length_c   1.000
_cell.angle_alpha   90.00
_cell.angle_beta   90.00
_cell.angle_gamma   90.00
#
_symmetry.space_group_name_H-M   'P 1'
#
loop_
_entity.id
_entity.type
_entity.pdbx_description
1 polymer ?
#
loop_
_entity_poly.entity_id
_entity_poly.type
_entity_poly.pdbx_seq_one_letter_code
_entity_poly.pdbx_strand_id
1 'polypeptide(L)'
;MFSTRINLFTLFAICTALFLITGCSDDSPTGADPEDAPDFPQAQPVEIDNSLFEGENVTGSEYEAFNLASSYAQSAQMNVQTSMMFGMSYFTFLQQNQAEYEDGVFNWTFSFTEGGESLTIRATAEESAGQVLWTLYMSGYWDDMEESLDEFKLLTGTVSEDGQSGQWRYYTPEYPDDPFLQYDWAVSGDDQVSFTSTIMEPEEEYQLIVDYQRDGTDNWLTYSGVDTMDDVLIFWDGSSGAGYIEQAGGERECWDETFAEASCS
;
A
#
# COMPACT_ATOMS: atom_id res chain seq x y z
N MET A 1 -19.25 35.33 56.24
CA MET A 1 -18.74 35.41 54.85
C MET A 1 -19.54 34.41 54.04
N PHE A 2 -20.51 34.90 53.29
CA PHE A 2 -21.53 34.07 52.64
C PHE A 2 -21.00 33.52 51.31
N SER A 3 -21.11 32.19 51.18
CA SER A 3 -20.86 31.43 49.95
C SER A 3 -22.08 31.57 49.04
N THR A 4 -21.91 32.18 47.87
CA THR A 4 -22.96 32.23 46.85
C THR A 4 -22.70 31.10 45.86
N ARG A 5 -23.49 30.02 45.96
CA ARG A 5 -23.56 28.97 44.96
C ARG A 5 -24.35 29.49 43.76
N ILE A 6 -23.70 29.56 42.60
CA ILE A 6 -24.35 29.84 41.32
C ILE A 6 -25.00 28.54 40.85
N ASN A 7 -26.33 28.53 40.70
CA ASN A 7 -27.08 27.39 40.19
C ASN A 7 -26.86 27.24 38.68
N LEU A 8 -26.17 26.16 38.30
CA LEU A 8 -25.84 25.80 36.91
C LEU A 8 -27.08 25.50 36.03
N PHE A 9 -28.27 25.39 36.63
CA PHE A 9 -29.51 25.01 35.93
C PHE A 9 -30.22 26.16 35.21
N THR A 10 -29.89 27.43 35.49
CA THR A 10 -30.59 28.58 34.89
C THR A 10 -29.95 29.06 33.58
N LEU A 11 -28.75 28.59 33.23
CA LEU A 11 -28.07 28.96 31.98
C LEU A 11 -28.51 28.10 30.79
N PHE A 12 -29.16 26.95 31.03
CA PHE A 12 -29.56 26.00 29.99
C PHE A 12 -30.93 26.34 29.34
N ALA A 13 -31.68 27.28 29.89
CA ALA A 13 -33.04 27.61 29.43
C ALA A 13 -33.11 28.80 28.45
N ILE A 14 -31.98 29.45 28.13
CA ILE A 14 -31.95 30.67 27.28
C ILE A 14 -31.33 30.41 25.89
N CYS A 15 -30.61 29.30 25.67
CA CYS A 15 -30.03 29.00 24.35
C CYS A 15 -30.95 28.24 23.39
N THR A 16 -32.16 27.84 23.81
CA THR A 16 -33.08 27.00 22.98
C THR A 16 -34.10 27.81 22.17
N ALA A 17 -33.96 29.14 22.06
CA ALA A 17 -35.01 30.01 21.48
C ALA A 17 -34.54 30.88 20.30
N LEU A 18 -33.56 30.43 19.51
CA LEU A 18 -33.00 31.21 18.38
C LEU A 18 -32.70 30.36 17.12
N PHE A 19 -33.59 29.44 16.76
CA PHE A 19 -33.57 28.78 15.43
C PHE A 19 -34.97 28.66 14.82
N LEU A 20 -35.63 29.80 14.68
CA LEU A 20 -36.65 30.05 13.66
C LEU A 20 -36.13 31.35 13.03
N ILE A 21 -35.68 31.44 11.78
CA ILE A 21 -36.28 31.16 10.45
C ILE A 21 -35.06 31.23 9.48
N THR A 22 -34.96 30.47 8.39
CA THR A 22 -35.35 30.91 7.04
C THR A 22 -35.26 29.73 6.08
N GLY A 23 -36.35 29.45 5.36
CA GLY A 23 -36.29 28.65 4.15
C GLY A 23 -35.62 29.43 3.02
N CYS A 24 -34.64 28.81 2.37
CA CYS A 24 -34.36 29.04 0.98
C CYS A 24 -34.99 27.88 0.20
N SER A 25 -36.02 28.22 -0.57
CA SER A 25 -36.41 27.47 -1.74
C SER A 25 -35.29 27.58 -2.76
N ASP A 26 -34.71 26.45 -3.16
CA ASP A 26 -34.35 26.24 -4.55
C ASP A 26 -34.41 24.73 -4.81
N ASP A 27 -35.35 24.36 -5.68
CA ASP A 27 -35.36 23.06 -6.35
C ASP A 27 -34.11 23.00 -7.25
N SER A 28 -32.97 22.65 -6.66
CA SER A 28 -31.89 22.02 -7.42
C SER A 28 -32.38 20.62 -7.78
N PRO A 29 -32.26 20.17 -9.04
CA PRO A 29 -32.65 18.82 -9.40
C PRO A 29 -31.86 17.90 -8.49
N THR A 30 -32.58 17.11 -7.70
CA THR A 30 -32.04 15.98 -6.95
C THR A 30 -31.47 15.00 -7.97
N GLY A 31 -30.25 15.27 -8.43
CA GLY A 31 -29.31 14.20 -8.71
C GLY A 31 -29.29 13.31 -7.47
N ALA A 32 -29.18 12.00 -7.68
CA ALA A 32 -29.06 11.05 -6.58
C ALA A 32 -28.12 11.63 -5.52
N ASP A 33 -28.54 11.57 -4.26
CA ASP A 33 -27.65 11.85 -3.13
C ASP A 33 -26.35 11.11 -3.45
N PRO A 34 -25.21 11.81 -3.65
CA PRO A 34 -23.99 11.12 -4.02
C PRO A 34 -23.78 10.05 -2.97
N GLU A 35 -23.63 8.80 -3.42
CA GLU A 35 -23.29 7.69 -2.54
C GLU A 35 -22.10 8.15 -1.67
N ASP A 36 -22.05 7.68 -0.41
CA ASP A 36 -20.95 8.06 0.47
C ASP A 36 -19.62 7.75 -0.24
N ALA A 37 -18.68 8.71 -0.25
CA ALA A 37 -17.42 8.52 -0.94
C ALA A 37 -16.73 7.24 -0.45
N PRO A 38 -16.09 6.46 -1.34
CA PRO A 38 -15.46 5.22 -0.93
C PRO A 38 -14.39 5.52 0.12
N ASP A 39 -14.29 4.65 1.10
CA ASP A 39 -13.22 4.74 2.08
C ASP A 39 -11.87 4.69 1.35
N PHE A 40 -10.94 5.54 1.80
CA PHE A 40 -9.57 5.45 1.31
C PHE A 40 -9.05 4.03 1.52
N PRO A 41 -8.33 3.47 0.54
CA PRO A 41 -7.85 2.10 0.62
C PRO A 41 -7.03 1.97 1.90
N GLN A 42 -7.48 1.12 2.83
CA GLN A 42 -6.65 0.79 3.96
C GLN A 42 -5.60 -0.16 3.44
N ALA A 43 -4.32 0.20 3.50
CA ALA A 43 -3.28 -0.79 3.27
C ALA A 43 -3.39 -1.84 4.38
N GLN A 44 -3.98 -2.98 4.04
CA GLN A 44 -3.71 -4.24 4.70
C GLN A 44 -2.45 -4.75 4.01
N PRO A 45 -1.24 -4.51 4.55
CA PRO A 45 -0.05 -5.05 3.92
C PRO A 45 -0.22 -6.55 3.79
N VAL A 46 -0.01 -7.07 2.57
CA VAL A 46 0.37 -8.46 2.45
C VAL A 46 1.66 -8.59 3.25
N GLU A 47 1.58 -9.28 4.37
CA GLU A 47 2.74 -9.57 5.19
C GLU A 47 3.29 -10.91 4.72
N ILE A 48 4.58 -10.90 4.37
CA ILE A 48 5.36 -12.12 4.22
C ILE A 48 5.49 -12.71 5.61
N ASP A 49 5.15 -14.00 5.75
CA ASP A 49 5.24 -14.71 7.02
C ASP A 49 6.70 -14.98 7.37
N ASN A 50 7.34 -13.98 7.95
CA ASN A 50 8.72 -14.04 8.41
C ASN A 50 8.86 -14.55 9.84
N SER A 51 7.79 -15.07 10.46
CA SER A 51 7.82 -15.51 11.85
C SER A 51 8.91 -16.56 12.12
N LEU A 52 9.21 -17.40 11.13
CA LEU A 52 10.31 -18.37 11.17
C LEU A 52 11.70 -17.72 11.28
N PHE A 53 11.87 -16.54 10.70
CA PHE A 53 13.15 -15.83 10.58
C PHE A 53 13.34 -14.78 11.68
N GLU A 54 12.29 -14.42 12.41
CA GLU A 54 12.33 -13.40 13.44
C GLU A 54 13.09 -13.86 14.70
N GLY A 55 14.17 -13.16 15.04
CA GLY A 55 14.90 -13.38 16.28
C GLY A 55 15.92 -14.51 16.24
N GLU A 56 15.98 -15.27 15.15
CA GLU A 56 16.96 -16.32 14.93
C GLU A 56 18.22 -15.73 14.27
N ASN A 57 19.31 -15.70 15.02
CA ASN A 57 20.64 -15.37 14.49
C ASN A 57 21.56 -16.56 14.74
N VAL A 58 21.35 -17.61 13.95
CA VAL A 58 22.14 -18.83 13.99
C VAL A 58 23.48 -18.60 13.28
N THR A 59 24.56 -19.08 13.90
CA THR A 59 25.92 -18.88 13.40
C THR A 59 26.59 -20.21 13.17
N GLY A 60 27.36 -20.32 12.09
CA GLY A 60 27.96 -21.58 11.65
C GLY A 60 27.78 -21.74 10.15
N SER A 61 28.67 -22.49 9.50
CA SER A 61 28.52 -22.79 8.07
C SER A 61 27.33 -23.70 7.81
N GLU A 62 26.96 -24.52 8.79
CA GLU A 62 25.81 -25.41 8.71
C GLU A 62 24.45 -24.69 8.70
N TYR A 63 24.40 -23.37 8.78
CA TYR A 63 23.16 -22.58 8.72
C TYR A 63 23.15 -21.61 7.51
N GLU A 64 24.06 -21.78 6.54
CA GLU A 64 24.23 -20.84 5.44
C GLU A 64 22.96 -20.71 4.59
N ALA A 65 22.36 -21.84 4.21
CA ALA A 65 21.10 -21.88 3.46
C ALA A 65 19.95 -21.15 4.17
N PHE A 66 19.75 -21.43 5.47
CA PHE A 66 18.72 -20.78 6.28
C PHE A 66 18.95 -19.27 6.40
N ASN A 67 20.17 -18.84 6.70
CA ASN A 67 20.51 -17.43 6.85
C ASN A 67 20.38 -16.65 5.54
N LEU A 68 20.69 -17.29 4.41
CA LEU A 68 20.50 -16.70 3.09
C LEU A 68 19.00 -16.54 2.78
N ALA A 69 18.19 -17.59 2.98
CA ALA A 69 16.74 -17.53 2.83
C ALA A 69 16.11 -16.45 3.71
N SER A 70 16.51 -16.37 4.98
CA SER A 70 16.09 -15.33 5.93
C SER A 70 16.38 -13.92 5.42
N SER A 71 17.56 -13.69 4.84
CA SER A 71 17.95 -12.39 4.30
C SER A 71 17.07 -11.96 3.13
N TYR A 72 16.74 -12.87 2.22
CA TYR A 72 15.81 -12.62 1.13
C TYR A 72 14.38 -12.37 1.64
N ALA A 73 13.88 -13.19 2.57
CA ALA A 73 12.52 -13.02 3.10
C ALA A 73 12.32 -11.67 3.82
N GLN A 74 13.32 -11.23 4.59
CA GLN A 74 13.33 -9.91 5.21
C GLN A 74 13.44 -8.77 4.18
N SER A 75 14.26 -8.95 3.14
CA SER A 75 14.37 -7.99 2.03
C SER A 75 13.05 -7.83 1.29
N ALA A 76 12.36 -8.93 1.00
CA ALA A 76 11.06 -8.93 0.33
C ALA A 76 10.01 -8.21 1.18
N GLN A 77 10.00 -8.45 2.49
CA GLN A 77 9.08 -7.77 3.41
C GLN A 77 9.31 -6.26 3.44
N MET A 78 10.57 -5.84 3.49
CA MET A 78 10.93 -4.42 3.41
C MET A 78 10.51 -3.82 2.06
N ASN A 79 10.65 -4.56 0.96
CA ASN A 79 10.20 -4.14 -0.36
C ASN A 79 8.68 -3.92 -0.37
N VAL A 80 7.89 -4.90 0.08
CA VAL A 80 6.42 -4.79 0.19
C VAL A 80 6.01 -3.57 1.01
N GLN A 81 6.57 -3.43 2.22
CA GLN A 81 6.21 -2.34 3.12
C GLN A 81 6.55 -0.98 2.54
N THR A 82 7.72 -0.83 1.92
CA THR A 82 8.15 0.44 1.31
C THR A 82 7.28 0.80 0.12
N SER A 83 7.05 -0.16 -0.79
CA SER A 83 6.22 0.01 -1.97
C SER A 83 4.79 0.44 -1.62
N MET A 84 4.17 -0.20 -0.62
CA MET A 84 2.85 0.20 -0.15
C MET A 84 2.84 1.56 0.55
N MET A 85 3.80 1.80 1.45
CA MET A 85 3.85 3.02 2.26
C MET A 85 3.99 4.27 1.38
N PHE A 86 4.69 4.16 0.23
CA PHE A 86 4.89 5.27 -0.68
C PHE A 86 3.55 5.86 -1.16
N GLY A 87 2.65 5.04 -1.71
CA GLY A 87 1.32 5.49 -2.16
C GLY A 87 0.42 5.94 -0.99
N MET A 88 0.41 5.16 0.09
CA MET A 88 -0.44 5.40 1.26
C MET A 88 -0.15 6.70 2.00
N SER A 89 1.10 7.16 1.96
CA SER A 89 1.48 8.43 2.59
C SER A 89 0.68 9.60 2.03
N TYR A 90 0.41 9.62 0.72
CA TYR A 90 -0.37 10.68 0.07
C TYR A 90 -1.85 10.64 0.43
N PHE A 91 -2.44 9.45 0.51
CA PHE A 91 -3.83 9.28 0.93
C PHE A 91 -4.08 9.80 2.35
N THR A 92 -3.09 9.70 3.24
CA THR A 92 -3.19 10.24 4.61
C THR A 92 -3.40 11.76 4.64
N PHE A 93 -2.78 12.51 3.73
CA PHE A 93 -3.01 13.96 3.61
C PHE A 93 -4.40 14.27 3.04
N LEU A 94 -4.88 13.44 2.12
CA LEU A 94 -6.17 13.61 1.46
C LEU A 94 -7.36 13.30 2.37
N GLN A 95 -7.21 12.36 3.31
CA GLN A 95 -8.24 11.99 4.29
C GLN A 95 -8.79 13.16 5.13
N GLN A 96 -8.04 14.25 5.24
CA GLN A 96 -8.46 15.44 5.98
C GLN A 96 -9.35 16.39 5.15
N ASN A 97 -9.49 16.14 3.85
CA ASN A 97 -10.23 16.96 2.91
C ASN A 97 -11.56 16.30 2.57
N GLN A 98 -12.57 17.12 2.31
CA GLN A 98 -13.88 16.62 1.87
C GLN A 98 -13.82 16.21 0.40
N ALA A 99 -14.44 15.08 0.07
CA ALA A 99 -14.58 14.65 -1.32
C ALA A 99 -15.56 15.57 -2.09
N GLU A 100 -15.22 15.88 -3.33
CA GLU A 100 -16.12 16.50 -4.31
C GLU A 100 -16.56 15.42 -5.31
N TYR A 101 -17.86 15.29 -5.58
CA TYR A 101 -18.38 14.32 -6.54
C TYR A 101 -18.78 15.02 -7.84
N GLU A 102 -18.13 14.65 -8.94
CA GLU A 102 -18.37 15.22 -10.27
C GLU A 102 -18.27 14.12 -11.32
N ASP A 103 -19.25 14.06 -12.23
CA ASP A 103 -19.27 13.15 -13.39
C ASP A 103 -19.01 11.66 -13.06
N GLY A 104 -19.49 11.18 -11.91
CA GLY A 104 -19.31 9.79 -11.49
C GLY A 104 -18.03 9.51 -10.71
N VAL A 105 -17.23 10.53 -10.42
CA VAL A 105 -15.91 10.40 -9.82
C VAL A 105 -15.82 11.24 -8.55
N PHE A 106 -15.33 10.62 -7.47
CA PHE A 106 -14.97 11.34 -6.26
C PHE A 106 -13.58 11.95 -6.41
N ASN A 107 -13.43 13.20 -5.99
CA ASN A 107 -12.20 13.98 -6.09
C ASN A 107 -11.81 14.48 -4.70
N TRP A 108 -10.56 14.28 -4.31
CA TRP A 108 -9.96 14.89 -3.13
C TRP A 108 -8.78 15.72 -3.57
N THR A 109 -8.67 16.94 -3.05
CA THR A 109 -7.54 17.82 -3.35
C THR A 109 -6.91 18.28 -2.04
N PHE A 110 -5.59 18.18 -1.96
CA PHE A 110 -4.76 18.76 -0.92
C PHE A 110 -3.72 19.67 -1.58
N SER A 111 -3.63 20.91 -1.11
CA SER A 111 -2.63 21.86 -1.61
C SER A 111 -1.81 22.44 -0.45
N PHE A 112 -0.51 22.57 -0.68
CA PHE A 112 0.45 23.14 0.24
C PHE A 112 1.33 24.17 -0.49
N THR A 113 1.70 25.25 0.20
CA THR A 113 2.58 26.29 -0.33
C THR A 113 3.41 26.87 0.79
N GLU A 114 4.73 26.74 0.70
CA GLU A 114 5.70 27.30 1.64
C GLU A 114 6.98 27.69 0.90
N GLY A 115 7.62 28.79 1.29
CA GLY A 115 8.93 29.16 0.73
C GLY A 115 8.96 29.59 -0.74
N GLY A 116 7.81 29.66 -1.42
CA GLY A 116 7.75 29.86 -2.88
C GLY A 116 7.56 28.56 -3.66
N GLU A 117 7.63 27.42 -2.96
CA GLU A 117 7.30 26.10 -3.48
C GLU A 117 5.80 25.83 -3.33
N SER A 118 5.26 25.03 -4.23
CA SER A 118 3.86 24.62 -4.17
C SER A 118 3.71 23.16 -4.58
N LEU A 119 2.83 22.45 -3.88
CA LEU A 119 2.47 21.07 -4.16
C LEU A 119 0.96 20.93 -4.04
N THR A 120 0.33 20.37 -5.06
CA THR A 120 -1.06 19.96 -5.06
C THR A 120 -1.12 18.46 -5.36
N ILE A 121 -1.78 17.73 -4.48
CA ILE A 121 -2.10 16.32 -4.65
C ILE A 121 -3.59 16.22 -4.89
N ARG A 122 -3.97 15.57 -5.99
CA ARG A 122 -5.38 15.28 -6.31
C ARG A 122 -5.57 13.78 -6.44
N ALA A 123 -6.44 13.19 -5.64
CA ALA A 123 -6.87 11.81 -5.84
C ALA A 123 -8.26 11.75 -6.45
N THR A 124 -8.48 10.73 -7.26
CA THR A 124 -9.76 10.38 -7.84
C THR A 124 -10.12 8.95 -7.49
N ALA A 125 -11.41 8.69 -7.29
CA ALA A 125 -11.96 7.36 -7.13
C ALA A 125 -13.20 7.18 -8.01
N GLU A 126 -13.22 6.12 -8.80
CA GLU A 126 -14.34 5.69 -9.63
C GLU A 126 -14.71 4.24 -9.29
N GLU A 127 -15.96 4.01 -8.90
CA GLU A 127 -16.44 2.65 -8.63
C GLU A 127 -16.79 1.94 -9.93
N SER A 128 -16.27 0.73 -10.12
CA SER A 128 -16.49 -0.07 -11.31
C SER A 128 -16.41 -1.57 -11.01
N ALA A 129 -17.50 -2.28 -11.28
CA ALA A 129 -17.57 -3.74 -11.25
C ALA A 129 -17.07 -4.41 -9.93
N GLY A 130 -17.40 -3.83 -8.77
CA GLY A 130 -16.99 -4.36 -7.47
C GLY A 130 -15.56 -3.99 -7.05
N GLN A 131 -14.98 -3.00 -7.73
CA GLN A 131 -13.67 -2.44 -7.44
C GLN A 131 -13.75 -0.92 -7.46
N VAL A 132 -12.79 -0.27 -6.79
CA VAL A 132 -12.58 1.17 -6.85
C VAL A 132 -11.30 1.43 -7.62
N LEU A 133 -11.41 2.15 -8.73
CA LEU A 133 -10.28 2.66 -9.51
C LEU A 133 -9.79 3.96 -8.89
N TRP A 134 -8.54 3.96 -8.45
CA TRP A 134 -7.87 5.10 -7.85
C TRP A 134 -6.85 5.68 -8.81
N THR A 135 -6.83 7.01 -8.94
CA THR A 135 -5.71 7.72 -9.59
C THR A 135 -5.29 8.90 -8.74
N LEU A 136 -3.98 9.04 -8.55
CA LEU A 136 -3.37 10.14 -7.81
C LEU A 136 -2.50 10.97 -8.75
N TYR A 137 -2.80 12.25 -8.79
CA TYR A 137 -2.13 13.27 -9.57
C TYR A 137 -1.34 14.22 -8.66
N MET A 138 -0.21 14.68 -9.17
CA MET A 138 0.67 15.66 -8.54
C MET A 138 0.82 16.87 -9.46
N SER A 139 0.67 18.06 -8.91
CA SER A 139 0.99 19.32 -9.60
C SER A 139 1.81 20.18 -8.67
N GLY A 140 2.75 20.97 -9.19
CA GLY A 140 3.57 21.80 -8.32
C GLY A 140 4.87 22.28 -8.94
N TYR A 141 5.63 22.97 -8.12
CA TYR A 141 6.96 23.48 -8.42
C TYR A 141 7.77 23.53 -7.13
N TRP A 142 9.02 23.08 -7.18
CA TRP A 142 10.01 23.21 -6.12
C TRP A 142 11.34 23.71 -6.71
N ASP A 143 12.16 24.38 -5.89
CA ASP A 143 13.34 25.11 -6.39
C ASP A 143 14.40 24.20 -7.03
N ASP A 144 14.40 22.91 -6.68
CA ASP A 144 15.31 21.90 -7.23
C ASP A 144 14.78 21.22 -8.52
N MET A 145 13.58 21.58 -9.02
CA MET A 145 13.14 21.16 -10.36
C MET A 145 13.50 22.15 -11.44
N GLU A 146 13.81 21.63 -12.63
CA GLU A 146 13.89 22.44 -13.83
C GLU A 146 12.51 22.88 -14.35
N GLU A 147 11.47 22.06 -14.11
CA GLU A 147 10.12 22.26 -14.64
C GLU A 147 9.02 22.02 -13.59
N SER A 148 7.90 22.72 -13.68
CA SER A 148 6.73 22.47 -12.84
C SER A 148 5.97 21.24 -13.32
N LEU A 149 5.47 20.42 -12.39
CA LEU A 149 4.53 19.35 -12.70
C LEU A 149 3.11 19.91 -12.87
N ASP A 150 2.41 19.45 -13.90
CA ASP A 150 0.99 19.75 -14.14
C ASP A 150 0.22 18.44 -14.30
N GLU A 151 -0.67 18.16 -13.36
CA GLU A 151 -1.45 16.93 -13.26
C GLU A 151 -0.68 15.63 -13.59
N PHE A 152 0.57 15.53 -13.12
CA PHE A 152 1.39 14.35 -13.30
C PHE A 152 0.77 13.16 -12.56
N LYS A 153 0.46 12.09 -13.30
CA LYS A 153 -0.13 10.86 -12.77
C LYS A 153 0.93 10.08 -12.00
N LEU A 154 0.98 10.26 -10.69
CA LEU A 154 1.96 9.62 -9.81
C LEU A 154 1.64 8.14 -9.57
N LEU A 155 0.36 7.83 -9.38
CA LEU A 155 -0.10 6.51 -8.97
C LEU A 155 -1.46 6.20 -9.59
N THR A 156 -1.63 4.96 -10.04
CA THR A 156 -2.93 4.40 -10.41
C THR A 156 -3.11 3.04 -9.77
N GLY A 157 -4.34 2.62 -9.54
CA GLY A 157 -4.58 1.28 -9.07
C GLY A 157 -6.05 0.94 -8.90
N THR A 158 -6.31 -0.33 -8.64
CA THR A 158 -7.64 -0.86 -8.38
C THR A 158 -7.64 -1.59 -7.06
N VAL A 159 -8.69 -1.44 -6.27
CA VAL A 159 -8.85 -2.16 -5.00
C VAL A 159 -10.24 -2.76 -4.98
N SER A 160 -10.38 -4.05 -4.63
CA SER A 160 -11.70 -4.65 -4.42
C SER A 160 -12.43 -3.96 -3.25
N GLU A 161 -13.77 -3.98 -3.26
CA GLU A 161 -14.58 -3.36 -2.18
C GLU A 161 -14.21 -3.87 -0.78
N ASP A 162 -13.76 -5.12 -0.67
CA ASP A 162 -13.31 -5.74 0.59
C ASP A 162 -11.82 -5.52 0.91
N GLY A 163 -11.07 -4.85 0.02
CA GLY A 163 -9.64 -4.60 0.13
C GLY A 163 -8.74 -5.82 -0.03
N GLN A 164 -9.29 -7.01 -0.26
CA GLN A 164 -8.53 -8.26 -0.27
C GLN A 164 -7.70 -8.45 -1.53
N SER A 165 -8.00 -7.73 -2.60
CA SER A 165 -7.23 -7.78 -3.84
C SER A 165 -7.07 -6.41 -4.45
N GLY A 166 -6.01 -6.25 -5.22
CA GLY A 166 -5.80 -5.01 -5.93
C GLY A 166 -4.47 -4.96 -6.66
N GLN A 167 -4.24 -3.79 -7.23
CA GLN A 167 -3.04 -3.48 -7.95
C GLN A 167 -2.71 -2.00 -7.79
N TRP A 168 -1.43 -1.68 -7.60
CA TRP A 168 -0.89 -0.32 -7.69
C TRP A 168 0.18 -0.25 -8.78
N ARG A 169 0.22 0.88 -9.46
CA ARG A 169 1.24 1.25 -10.44
C ARG A 169 1.74 2.65 -10.12
N TYR A 170 3.05 2.80 -10.05
CA TYR A 170 3.73 4.04 -9.73
C TYR A 170 4.53 4.51 -10.94
N TYR A 171 4.48 5.80 -11.20
CA TYR A 171 5.11 6.43 -12.36
C TYR A 171 6.12 7.48 -11.91
N THR A 172 7.07 7.81 -12.79
CA THR A 172 7.95 8.97 -12.60
C THR A 172 7.70 10.00 -13.70
N PRO A 173 8.02 11.29 -13.47
CA PRO A 173 7.88 12.32 -14.49
C PRO A 173 8.67 12.04 -15.77
N GLU A 174 9.81 11.38 -15.67
CA GLU A 174 10.67 10.99 -16.79
C GLU A 174 10.00 9.92 -17.68
N TYR A 175 9.19 9.04 -17.08
CA TYR A 175 8.50 7.93 -17.72
C TYR A 175 7.00 7.92 -17.34
N PRO A 176 6.20 8.89 -17.83
CA PRO A 176 4.84 9.10 -17.35
C PRO A 176 3.82 8.03 -17.79
N ASP A 177 4.18 7.25 -18.81
CA ASP A 177 3.33 6.19 -19.38
C ASP A 177 3.78 4.78 -18.94
N ASP A 178 5.01 4.64 -18.46
CA ASP A 178 5.61 3.36 -18.06
C ASP A 178 5.79 3.33 -16.54
N PRO A 179 5.08 2.45 -15.81
CA PRO A 179 5.26 2.38 -14.37
C PRO A 179 6.67 1.87 -14.04
N PHE A 180 7.35 2.50 -13.08
CA PHE A 180 8.64 2.00 -12.57
C PHE A 180 8.45 0.96 -11.45
N LEU A 181 7.26 0.93 -10.83
CA LEU A 181 6.90 -0.03 -9.80
C LEU A 181 5.45 -0.46 -10.01
N GLN A 182 5.23 -1.77 -10.07
CA GLN A 182 3.92 -2.39 -10.03
C GLN A 182 3.84 -3.30 -8.80
N TYR A 183 2.67 -3.29 -8.17
CA TYR A 183 2.39 -4.05 -6.95
C TYR A 183 1.02 -4.71 -7.10
N ASP A 184 0.96 -6.02 -7.05
CA ASP A 184 -0.27 -6.81 -7.16
C ASP A 184 -0.46 -7.67 -5.90
N TRP A 185 -1.69 -7.76 -5.41
CA TRP A 185 -2.00 -8.63 -4.27
C TRP A 185 -3.37 -9.29 -4.39
N ALA A 186 -3.47 -10.46 -3.76
CA ALA A 186 -4.74 -11.11 -3.49
C ALA A 186 -4.67 -11.92 -2.18
N VAL A 187 -5.72 -11.82 -1.39
CA VAL A 187 -5.99 -12.63 -0.21
C VAL A 187 -7.23 -13.46 -0.49
N SER A 188 -7.16 -14.76 -0.27
CA SER A 188 -8.26 -15.70 -0.52
C SER A 188 -8.48 -16.58 0.72
N GLY A 189 -9.55 -16.32 1.46
CA GLY A 189 -9.77 -16.97 2.75
C GLY A 189 -8.76 -16.50 3.81
N ASP A 190 -8.60 -17.29 4.87
CA ASP A 190 -7.78 -16.89 6.02
C ASP A 190 -6.27 -17.13 5.79
N ASP A 191 -5.91 -18.10 4.95
CA ASP A 191 -4.55 -18.64 4.88
C ASP A 191 -3.90 -18.58 3.49
N GLN A 192 -4.59 -18.08 2.45
CA GLN A 192 -4.01 -17.95 1.11
C GLN A 192 -3.73 -16.49 0.77
N VAL A 193 -2.48 -16.21 0.47
CA VAL A 193 -2.02 -14.86 0.14
C VAL A 193 -1.08 -14.96 -1.06
N SER A 194 -1.24 -14.06 -2.02
CA SER A 194 -0.30 -13.88 -3.12
C SER A 194 0.07 -12.41 -3.24
N PHE A 195 1.35 -12.17 -3.50
CA PHE A 195 1.90 -10.85 -3.74
C PHE A 195 2.92 -10.91 -4.88
N THR A 196 2.88 -9.91 -5.75
CA THR A 196 3.89 -9.68 -6.78
C THR A 196 4.30 -8.22 -6.76
N SER A 197 5.61 -7.95 -6.69
CA SER A 197 6.19 -6.63 -6.95
C SER A 197 7.06 -6.72 -8.18
N THR A 198 6.91 -5.76 -9.08
CA THR A 198 7.74 -5.62 -10.27
C THR A 198 8.35 -4.23 -10.27
N ILE A 199 9.67 -4.15 -10.12
CA ILE A 199 10.43 -2.92 -10.28
C ILE A 199 11.00 -2.93 -11.69
N MET A 200 10.60 -1.95 -12.49
CA MET A 200 11.07 -1.75 -13.85
C MET A 200 12.03 -0.57 -13.86
N GLU A 201 13.17 -0.72 -14.51
CA GLU A 201 14.01 0.43 -14.86
C GLU A 201 13.74 0.78 -16.33
N PRO A 202 12.98 1.85 -16.65
CA PRO A 202 12.50 2.07 -18.02
C PRO A 202 13.58 2.22 -19.09
N GLU A 203 14.80 2.61 -18.69
CA GLU A 203 15.95 2.72 -19.60
C GLU A 203 16.64 1.38 -19.88
N GLU A 204 16.48 0.42 -18.99
CA GLU A 204 17.14 -0.88 -19.07
C GLU A 204 16.09 -1.97 -19.37
N GLU A 205 16.46 -3.02 -20.11
CA GLU A 205 15.54 -4.12 -20.40
C GLU A 205 15.39 -5.09 -19.20
N TYR A 206 15.78 -4.69 -17.98
CA TYR A 206 15.70 -5.53 -16.79
C TYR A 206 14.53 -5.13 -15.88
N GLN A 207 13.99 -6.12 -15.17
CA GLN A 207 12.94 -5.92 -14.17
C GLN A 207 13.20 -6.81 -12.95
N LEU A 208 13.14 -6.28 -11.74
CA LEU A 208 13.15 -7.11 -10.55
C LEU A 208 11.73 -7.54 -10.23
N ILE A 209 11.47 -8.84 -10.28
CA ILE A 209 10.21 -9.45 -9.84
C ILE A 209 10.43 -10.12 -8.48
N VAL A 210 9.60 -9.76 -7.50
CA VAL A 210 9.49 -10.43 -6.21
C VAL A 210 8.09 -11.02 -6.09
N ASP A 211 7.99 -12.34 -6.12
CA ASP A 211 6.73 -13.08 -6.01
C ASP A 211 6.67 -13.82 -4.68
N TYR A 212 5.60 -13.63 -3.92
CA TYR A 212 5.33 -14.36 -2.69
C TYR A 212 3.98 -15.07 -2.79
N GLN A 213 3.95 -16.31 -2.32
CA GLN A 213 2.72 -17.08 -2.18
C GLN A 213 2.72 -17.78 -0.82
N ARG A 214 1.59 -17.74 -0.13
CA ARG A 214 1.30 -18.55 1.05
C ARG A 214 0.06 -19.40 0.81
N ASP A 215 0.12 -20.66 1.20
CA ASP A 215 -1.04 -21.57 1.25
C ASP A 215 -1.01 -22.38 2.55
N GLY A 216 -1.79 -21.95 3.54
CA GLY A 216 -1.70 -22.54 4.87
C GLY A 216 -0.40 -22.11 5.56
N THR A 217 0.42 -23.10 5.92
CA THR A 217 1.74 -22.87 6.53
C THR A 217 2.88 -22.89 5.52
N ASP A 218 2.60 -23.27 4.28
CA ASP A 218 3.59 -23.31 3.21
C ASP A 218 3.77 -21.92 2.61
N ASN A 219 5.03 -21.50 2.46
CA ASN A 219 5.42 -20.21 1.92
C ASN A 219 6.40 -20.40 0.77
N TRP A 220 6.20 -19.66 -0.30
CA TRP A 220 7.10 -19.58 -1.45
C TRP A 220 7.47 -18.13 -1.71
N LEU A 221 8.74 -17.87 -1.95
CA LEU A 221 9.27 -16.56 -2.31
C LEU A 221 10.21 -16.71 -3.49
N THR A 222 9.97 -15.95 -4.55
CA THR A 222 10.78 -15.96 -5.77
C THR A 222 11.32 -14.57 -6.06
N TYR A 223 12.61 -14.50 -6.38
CA TYR A 223 13.27 -13.33 -6.97
C TYR A 223 13.66 -13.68 -8.40
N SER A 224 13.30 -12.84 -9.38
CA SER A 224 13.65 -13.09 -10.79
C SER A 224 13.74 -11.81 -11.63
N GLY A 225 14.21 -11.96 -12.88
CA GLY A 225 14.12 -10.93 -13.93
C GLY A 225 15.29 -9.94 -14.00
N VAL A 226 16.28 -10.06 -13.12
CA VAL A 226 17.48 -9.23 -13.12
C VAL A 226 18.64 -10.03 -13.72
N ASP A 227 19.14 -9.65 -14.90
CA ASP A 227 20.22 -10.38 -15.60
C ASP A 227 21.51 -10.55 -14.79
N THR A 228 21.72 -9.72 -13.77
CA THR A 228 22.92 -9.76 -12.90
C THR A 228 22.74 -10.62 -11.66
N MET A 229 21.53 -11.14 -11.41
CA MET A 229 21.21 -11.99 -10.29
C MET A 229 20.59 -13.30 -10.80
N ASP A 230 21.06 -14.42 -10.27
CA ASP A 230 20.40 -15.69 -10.52
C ASP A 230 18.99 -15.66 -9.93
N ASP A 231 18.02 -16.27 -10.63
CA ASP A 231 16.68 -16.46 -10.08
C ASP A 231 16.77 -17.24 -8.77
N VAL A 232 16.08 -16.79 -7.72
CA VAL A 232 16.09 -17.44 -6.41
C VAL A 232 14.70 -17.91 -6.07
N LEU A 233 14.54 -19.18 -5.75
CA LEU A 233 13.32 -19.75 -5.19
C LEU A 233 13.58 -20.19 -3.74
N ILE A 234 12.76 -19.70 -2.84
CA ILE A 234 12.79 -20.03 -1.41
C ILE A 234 11.45 -20.65 -1.04
N PHE A 235 11.51 -21.72 -0.26
CA PHE A 235 10.35 -22.35 0.33
C PHE A 235 10.58 -22.57 1.82
N TRP A 236 9.55 -22.34 2.64
CA TRP A 236 9.55 -22.78 4.03
C TRP A 236 8.14 -23.15 4.49
N ASP A 237 8.05 -24.17 5.32
CA ASP A 237 6.83 -24.51 6.05
C ASP A 237 6.89 -23.88 7.45
N GLY A 238 6.01 -22.92 7.71
CA GLY A 238 5.90 -22.24 9.00
C GLY A 238 5.54 -23.16 10.16
N SER A 239 5.06 -24.38 9.90
CA SER A 239 4.68 -25.34 10.95
C SER A 239 5.86 -26.16 11.48
N SER A 240 6.72 -26.66 10.58
CA SER A 240 7.88 -27.51 10.89
C SER A 240 9.18 -26.71 10.97
N GLY A 241 9.22 -25.51 10.37
CA GLY A 241 10.42 -24.69 10.24
C GLY A 241 11.43 -25.19 9.20
N ALA A 242 11.14 -26.30 8.51
CA ALA A 242 11.97 -26.82 7.44
C ALA A 242 11.74 -26.06 6.13
N GLY A 243 12.75 -26.04 5.26
CA GLY A 243 12.66 -25.33 4.00
C GLY A 243 13.87 -25.54 3.09
N TYR A 244 13.90 -24.80 1.99
CA TYR A 244 15.00 -24.80 1.04
C TYR A 244 15.18 -23.47 0.32
N ILE A 245 16.39 -23.27 -0.21
CA ILE A 245 16.70 -22.25 -1.21
C ILE A 245 17.28 -22.91 -2.46
N GLU A 246 16.91 -22.39 -3.63
CA GLU A 246 17.35 -22.85 -4.95
C GLU A 246 17.76 -21.62 -5.76
N GLN A 247 19.00 -21.59 -6.27
CA GLN A 247 19.54 -20.49 -7.08
C GLN A 247 19.75 -20.96 -8.52
N ALA A 248 19.26 -20.20 -9.51
CA ALA A 248 19.42 -20.43 -10.94
C ALA A 248 18.96 -21.84 -11.42
N GLY A 249 17.97 -22.45 -10.75
CA GLY A 249 17.55 -23.83 -11.03
C GLY A 249 18.60 -24.89 -10.67
N GLY A 250 19.51 -24.55 -9.75
CA GLY A 250 20.56 -25.41 -9.23
C GLY A 250 20.06 -26.51 -8.28
N GLU A 251 20.99 -27.11 -7.54
CA GLU A 251 20.63 -28.04 -6.47
C GLU A 251 20.02 -27.26 -5.29
N ARG A 252 19.00 -27.84 -4.65
CA ARG A 252 18.38 -27.26 -3.47
C ARG A 252 19.30 -27.39 -2.27
N GLU A 253 19.42 -26.30 -1.53
CA GLU A 253 20.08 -26.25 -0.23
C GLU A 253 18.99 -26.23 0.84
N CYS A 254 18.81 -27.36 1.52
CA CYS A 254 17.71 -27.58 2.46
C CYS A 254 18.16 -27.45 3.91
N TRP A 255 17.22 -27.06 4.78
CA TRP A 255 17.41 -27.07 6.23
C TRP A 255 16.25 -27.78 6.94
N ASP A 256 16.50 -28.26 8.15
CA ASP A 256 15.50 -28.93 9.00
C ASP A 256 14.93 -28.03 10.11
N GLU A 257 14.14 -28.59 11.02
CA GLU A 257 13.52 -27.90 12.17
C GLU A 257 14.53 -27.25 13.14
N THR A 258 15.82 -27.59 13.03
CA THR A 258 16.91 -26.97 13.80
C THR A 258 17.64 -25.87 13.02
N PHE A 259 17.18 -25.57 11.80
CA PHE A 259 17.75 -24.63 10.84
C PHE A 259 19.09 -25.06 10.25
N ALA A 260 19.63 -26.20 10.68
CA ALA A 260 20.85 -26.74 10.14
C ALA A 260 20.62 -27.36 8.77
N GLU A 261 21.63 -27.30 7.91
CA GLU A 261 21.66 -27.94 6.61
C GLU A 261 21.34 -29.43 6.70
N ALA A 262 20.41 -29.86 5.87
CA ALA A 262 19.88 -31.21 5.84
C ALA A 262 19.74 -31.71 4.40
N SER A 263 19.54 -33.02 4.26
CA SER A 263 19.20 -33.59 2.94
C SER A 263 17.79 -33.17 2.54
N CYS A 264 17.64 -32.69 1.31
CA CYS A 264 16.33 -32.40 0.73
C CYS A 264 15.50 -33.68 0.62
N SER A 265 14.29 -33.65 1.20
CA SER A 265 13.31 -34.75 1.18
C SER A 265 12.22 -34.55 0.13
#